data_AF-A0A1T5GMZ7-F1
#
_entry.id   AF-A0A1T5GMZ7-F1
#
_cell.length_a   1.000
_cell.length_b   1.000
_cell.length_c   1.000
_cell.angle_alpha   90.00
_cell.angle_beta   90.00
_cell.angle_gamma   90.00
#
_symmetry.space_group_name_H-M   'P 1'
#
loop_
_entity.id
_entity.type
_entity.pdbx_description
1 polymer ?
#
loop_
_entity_poly.entity_id
_entity_poly.type
_entity_poly.pdbx_seq_one_letter_code
_entity_poly.pdbx_strand_id
1 'polypeptide(L)'
;MKLVKSLLLGSAAGIAAVAGAQAADLPSRKAAPVEYVRVCNTWGAGFFYIPGTDTCIRIGGRVRAEYTFGERWNRGQDSYGTRARGRIYVDARNQTAYGTLRTFIRYDVTTSTGSYRYGGLNAGANRFSGVNGVTQDSAVNLDKAFVQFGPITAGKAQSFYDFYANDYGFSVVRTSDRSPNLLAYTATFGGGFSATLSLEDAKTT
;
A
#
# COMPACT_ATOMS: atom_id res chain seq x y z
N MET A 1 15.38 37.26 84.17
CA MET A 1 14.63 36.47 83.18
C MET A 1 15.49 36.23 81.93
N LYS A 2 16.47 35.31 81.98
CA LYS A 2 17.36 34.99 80.85
C LYS A 2 17.37 33.50 80.44
N LEU A 3 16.66 32.65 81.19
CA LEU A 3 16.63 31.19 80.97
C LEU A 3 15.55 30.74 79.95
N VAL A 4 14.52 31.56 79.69
CA VAL A 4 13.43 31.19 78.76
C VAL A 4 13.82 31.36 77.29
N LYS A 5 14.82 32.20 76.98
CA LYS A 5 15.30 32.43 75.60
C LYS A 5 16.20 31.31 75.07
N SER A 6 16.85 30.54 75.93
CA SER A 6 17.74 29.43 75.53
C SER A 6 16.97 28.17 75.14
N LEU A 7 15.85 27.88 75.81
CA LEU A 7 15.08 26.66 75.60
C LEU A 7 14.32 26.63 74.26
N LEU A 8 13.96 27.79 73.70
CA LEU A 8 13.20 27.90 72.45
C LEU A 8 14.06 27.70 71.19
N LEU A 9 15.38 27.91 71.26
CA LEU A 9 16.27 27.64 70.11
C LEU A 9 16.70 26.17 69.99
N GLY A 10 16.56 25.37 71.07
CA GLY A 10 16.84 23.93 71.04
C GLY A 10 15.76 23.09 70.35
N SER A 11 14.52 23.57 70.31
CA SER A 11 13.38 22.81 69.73
C SER A 11 13.22 22.94 68.22
N ALA A 12 13.95 23.84 67.55
CA ALA A 12 13.87 24.02 66.10
C ALA A 12 14.85 23.14 65.31
N ALA A 13 15.88 22.58 65.95
CA ALA A 13 16.91 21.79 65.28
C ALA A 13 16.54 20.29 65.12
N GLY A 14 15.52 19.80 65.84
CA GLY A 14 15.12 18.39 65.82
C GLY A 14 14.11 18.00 64.72
N ILE A 15 13.48 18.97 64.06
CA ILE A 15 12.39 18.69 63.09
C ILE A 15 12.90 18.70 61.63
N ALA A 16 14.15 19.09 61.40
CA ALA A 16 14.73 19.16 60.05
C ALA A 16 15.46 17.88 59.59
N ALA A 17 15.36 16.76 60.31
CA ALA A 17 16.16 15.56 60.04
C ALA A 17 15.38 14.32 59.53
N VAL A 18 14.04 14.33 59.47
CA VAL A 18 13.26 13.11 59.08
C VAL A 18 12.06 13.42 58.18
N ALA A 19 12.29 14.16 57.09
CA ALA A 19 11.32 14.25 56.00
C ALA A 19 12.01 14.25 54.62
N GLY A 20 13.01 13.37 54.46
CA GLY A 20 13.47 12.94 53.15
C GLY A 20 12.71 11.70 52.72
N ALA A 21 11.40 11.80 52.48
CA ALA A 21 10.72 10.80 51.68
C ALA A 21 11.35 10.87 50.29
N GLN A 22 12.35 10.03 50.06
CA GLN A 22 12.81 9.69 48.72
C GLN A 22 11.61 8.98 48.08
N ALA A 23 10.77 9.76 47.39
CA ALA A 23 9.91 9.21 46.38
C ALA A 23 10.88 8.53 45.40
N ALA A 24 10.95 7.21 45.47
CA ALA A 24 11.40 6.42 44.35
C ALA A 24 10.42 6.77 43.23
N ASP A 25 10.84 7.72 42.40
CA ASP A 25 10.29 7.94 41.09
C ASP A 25 10.34 6.55 40.47
N LEU A 26 9.19 5.85 40.46
CA LEU A 26 8.99 4.77 39.51
C LEU A 26 9.51 5.33 38.19
N PRO A 27 10.17 4.55 37.33
CA PRO A 27 10.30 4.94 35.94
C PRO A 27 8.87 5.17 35.47
N SER A 28 8.40 6.41 35.58
CA SER A 28 7.23 6.92 34.91
C SER A 28 7.51 6.46 33.52
N ARG A 29 6.60 5.64 32.99
CA ARG A 29 6.70 5.08 31.67
C ARG A 29 6.93 6.28 30.76
N LYS A 30 8.20 6.62 30.53
CA LYS A 30 8.68 7.55 29.55
C LYS A 30 8.24 6.81 28.34
N ALA A 31 7.03 7.14 27.88
CA ALA A 31 6.49 6.62 26.66
C ALA A 31 7.68 6.67 25.70
N ALA A 32 8.11 5.48 25.25
CA ALA A 32 9.27 5.38 24.37
C ALA A 32 9.10 6.50 23.34
N PRO A 33 10.13 7.34 23.12
CA PRO A 33 9.98 8.52 22.29
C PRO A 33 9.23 8.09 21.04
N VAL A 34 8.01 8.60 20.88
CA VAL A 34 7.12 8.18 19.80
C VAL A 34 7.91 8.46 18.54
N GLU A 35 8.43 7.41 17.91
CA GLU A 35 9.23 7.55 16.72
C GLU A 35 8.24 7.89 15.61
N TYR A 36 7.99 9.19 15.49
CA TYR A 36 7.12 9.71 14.46
C TYR A 36 7.63 9.22 13.11
N VAL A 37 6.67 8.92 12.25
CA VAL A 37 6.90 8.53 10.87
C VAL A 37 7.77 9.60 10.21
N ARG A 38 9.07 9.31 10.04
CA ARG A 38 10.04 10.21 9.43
C ARG A 38 9.93 10.13 7.92
N VAL A 39 10.08 11.26 7.23
CA VAL A 39 10.04 11.31 5.77
C VAL A 39 11.27 10.60 5.21
N CYS A 40 11.08 9.76 4.19
CA CYS A 40 12.17 9.13 3.44
C CYS A 40 12.34 9.83 2.09
N ASN A 41 13.36 10.68 1.99
CA ASN A 41 13.63 11.45 0.77
C ASN A 41 14.35 10.64 -0.32
N THR A 42 14.94 9.49 0.02
CA THR A 42 15.77 8.67 -0.89
C THR A 42 15.00 8.18 -2.12
N TRP A 43 13.71 7.88 -1.99
CA TRP A 43 12.88 7.30 -3.05
C TRP A 43 11.79 8.24 -3.58
N GLY A 44 11.89 9.53 -3.21
CA GLY A 44 10.98 10.58 -3.64
C GLY A 44 9.76 10.77 -2.72
N ALA A 45 8.85 11.62 -3.17
CA ALA A 45 7.71 12.04 -2.37
C ALA A 45 6.76 10.89 -1.99
N GLY A 46 6.17 11.00 -0.80
CA GLY A 46 5.20 10.04 -0.26
C GLY A 46 5.81 8.80 0.40
N PHE A 47 7.14 8.68 0.44
CA PHE A 47 7.82 7.66 1.22
C PHE A 47 8.10 8.13 2.65
N PHE A 48 7.94 7.21 3.59
CA PHE A 48 8.29 7.39 4.99
C PHE A 48 9.01 6.16 5.54
N TYR A 49 9.84 6.31 6.56
CA TYR A 49 10.47 5.14 7.17
C TYR A 49 9.48 4.39 8.06
N ILE A 50 9.56 3.07 8.01
CA ILE A 50 8.92 2.20 9.01
C ILE A 50 9.71 2.38 10.32
N PRO A 51 9.04 2.75 11.44
CA PRO A 51 9.70 2.92 12.73
C PRO A 51 10.58 1.72 13.12
N GLY A 52 11.76 1.98 13.68
CA GLY A 52 12.74 0.97 14.03
C GLY A 52 13.51 0.35 12.85
N THR A 53 13.36 0.85 11.63
CA THR A 53 14.08 0.32 10.45
C THR A 53 14.53 1.43 9.48
N ASP A 54 15.45 1.06 8.56
CA ASP A 54 15.84 1.90 7.42
C ASP A 54 14.97 1.67 6.17
N THR A 55 13.88 0.91 6.31
CA THR A 55 12.98 0.61 5.19
C THR A 55 12.01 1.75 4.97
N CYS A 56 12.00 2.29 3.76
CA CYS A 56 11.06 3.29 3.31
C CYS A 56 9.81 2.61 2.75
N ILE A 57 8.63 3.06 3.16
CA ILE A 57 7.34 2.56 2.70
C ILE A 57 6.52 3.71 2.13
N ARG A 58 5.79 3.43 1.06
CA ARG A 58 4.76 4.30 0.50
C ARG A 58 3.48 3.51 0.35
N ILE A 59 2.41 4.04 0.93
CA ILE A 59 1.06 3.51 0.80
C ILE A 59 0.27 4.51 -0.03
N GLY A 60 -0.47 4.01 -1.01
CA GLY A 60 -1.29 4.86 -1.85
C GLY A 60 -2.38 4.08 -2.55
N GLY A 61 -3.14 4.78 -3.38
CA GLY A 61 -4.31 4.19 -3.99
C GLY A 61 -5.12 5.19 -4.79
N ARG A 62 -6.25 4.73 -5.30
CA ARG A 62 -7.27 5.57 -5.93
C ARG A 62 -8.65 4.95 -5.78
N VAL A 63 -9.67 5.80 -5.82
CA VAL A 63 -11.07 5.38 -5.93
C VAL A 63 -11.63 5.92 -7.23
N ARG A 64 -12.38 5.09 -7.96
CA ARG A 64 -13.11 5.48 -9.16
C ARG A 64 -14.57 5.09 -8.98
N ALA A 65 -15.47 6.03 -9.21
CA ALA A 65 -16.89 5.79 -9.34
C ALA A 65 -17.28 5.96 -10.81
N GLU A 66 -18.09 5.05 -11.31
CA GLU A 66 -18.51 5.00 -12.70
C GLU A 66 -20.01 4.78 -12.78
N TYR A 67 -20.64 5.47 -13.71
CA TYR A 67 -22.05 5.31 -14.06
C TYR A 67 -22.12 5.09 -15.56
N THR A 68 -22.99 4.18 -16.00
CA THR A 68 -23.25 4.00 -17.42
C THR A 68 -24.73 3.71 -17.65
N PHE A 69 -25.21 4.11 -18.81
CA PHE A 69 -26.55 3.85 -19.29
C PHE A 69 -26.47 3.38 -20.74
N GLY A 70 -27.41 2.55 -21.15
CA GLY A 70 -27.45 1.97 -22.49
C GLY A 70 -28.72 1.16 -22.72
N GLU A 71 -28.81 0.61 -23.92
CA GLU A 71 -29.96 -0.21 -24.31
C GLU A 71 -29.94 -1.57 -23.60
N ARG A 72 -31.14 -2.04 -23.24
CA ARG A 72 -31.31 -3.38 -22.64
C ARG A 72 -31.36 -4.40 -23.77
N TRP A 73 -30.59 -5.48 -23.65
CA TRP A 73 -30.67 -6.58 -24.61
C TRP A 73 -31.85 -7.52 -24.31
N ASN A 74 -32.20 -7.67 -23.03
CA ASN A 74 -33.35 -8.45 -22.57
C ASN A 74 -34.07 -7.72 -21.43
N ARG A 75 -35.35 -8.03 -21.21
CA ARG A 75 -36.21 -7.52 -20.13
C ARG A 75 -35.65 -7.77 -18.72
N GLY A 76 -34.83 -8.82 -18.54
CA GLY A 76 -34.18 -9.14 -17.27
C GLY A 76 -32.90 -8.35 -16.95
N GLN A 77 -32.52 -7.38 -17.80
CA GLN A 77 -31.33 -6.57 -17.61
C GLN A 77 -31.67 -5.11 -17.28
N ASP A 78 -30.81 -4.48 -16.50
CA ASP A 78 -30.89 -3.05 -16.21
C ASP A 78 -30.29 -2.22 -17.37
N SER A 79 -30.96 -1.15 -17.76
CA SER A 79 -30.47 -0.18 -18.76
C SER A 79 -29.38 0.74 -18.21
N TYR A 80 -29.15 0.71 -16.90
CA TYR A 80 -28.13 1.51 -16.26
C TYR A 80 -27.35 0.64 -15.28
N GLY A 81 -26.17 1.11 -14.87
CA GLY A 81 -25.35 0.42 -13.91
C GLY A 81 -24.35 1.36 -13.26
N THR A 82 -23.95 1.01 -12.04
CA THR A 82 -22.89 1.70 -11.31
C THR A 82 -21.72 0.76 -11.04
N ARG A 83 -20.52 1.32 -10.95
CA ARG A 83 -19.33 0.58 -10.56
C ARG A 83 -18.45 1.44 -9.67
N ALA A 84 -18.02 0.89 -8.54
CA ALA A 84 -17.01 1.50 -7.69
C ALA A 84 -15.75 0.61 -7.70
N ARG A 85 -14.59 1.22 -7.91
CA ARG A 85 -13.29 0.56 -7.92
C ARG A 85 -12.34 1.25 -6.95
N GLY A 86 -11.86 0.52 -5.95
CA GLY A 86 -10.78 0.94 -5.07
C GLY A 86 -9.49 0.23 -5.45
N ARG A 87 -8.40 0.98 -5.58
CA ARG A 87 -7.04 0.46 -5.70
C ARG A 87 -6.27 0.84 -4.45
N ILE A 88 -5.55 -0.11 -3.87
CA ILE A 88 -4.57 0.14 -2.80
C ILE A 88 -3.25 -0.52 -3.18
N TYR A 89 -2.14 0.15 -2.89
CA TYR A 89 -0.82 -0.41 -3.06
C TYR A 89 0.09 -0.06 -1.88
N VAL A 90 1.08 -0.92 -1.69
CA VAL A 90 2.19 -0.73 -0.74
C VAL A 90 3.49 -0.95 -1.50
N ASP A 91 4.40 0.03 -1.44
CA ASP A 91 5.74 -0.01 -2.04
C ASP A 91 6.74 0.17 -0.91
N ALA A 92 7.46 -0.89 -0.54
CA ALA A 92 8.51 -0.85 0.47
C ALA A 92 9.87 -1.01 -0.20
N ARG A 93 10.83 -0.18 0.19
CA ARG A 93 12.17 -0.12 -0.40
C ARG A 93 13.21 0.02 0.70
N ASN A 94 14.25 -0.78 0.61
CA ASN A 94 15.40 -0.70 1.49
C ASN A 94 16.70 -0.71 0.67
N GLN A 95 17.66 0.12 1.06
CA GLN A 95 18.97 0.10 0.44
C GLN A 95 19.84 -0.92 1.15
N THR A 96 20.32 -1.92 0.41
CA THR A 96 21.22 -2.96 0.94
C THR A 96 22.62 -2.79 0.37
N ALA A 97 23.60 -3.51 0.93
CA ALA A 97 24.97 -3.54 0.41
C ALA A 97 25.05 -4.05 -1.05
N TYR A 98 24.04 -4.78 -1.51
CA TYR A 98 24.00 -5.40 -2.85
C TYR A 98 23.05 -4.67 -3.81
N GLY A 99 22.56 -3.50 -3.41
CA GLY A 99 21.60 -2.69 -4.17
C GLY A 99 20.23 -2.60 -3.50
N THR A 100 19.29 -2.00 -4.21
CA THR A 100 17.96 -1.73 -3.69
C THR A 100 17.11 -2.98 -3.67
N LEU A 101 16.54 -3.28 -2.50
CA LEU A 101 15.47 -4.24 -2.34
C LEU A 101 14.13 -3.49 -2.35
N ARG A 102 13.26 -3.82 -3.29
CA ARG A 102 11.91 -3.29 -3.39
C ARG A 102 10.91 -4.43 -3.30
N THR A 103 9.88 -4.27 -2.49
CA THR A 103 8.71 -5.15 -2.48
C THR A 103 7.48 -4.31 -2.78
N PHE A 104 6.62 -4.83 -3.66
CA PHE A 104 5.46 -4.08 -4.13
C PHE A 104 4.24 -4.98 -4.18
N ILE A 105 3.14 -4.52 -3.62
CA ILE A 105 1.84 -5.18 -3.73
C ILE A 105 0.77 -4.16 -4.11
N ARG A 106 -0.18 -4.59 -4.93
CA ARG A 106 -1.34 -3.80 -5.33
C ARG A 106 -2.58 -4.69 -5.44
N TYR A 107 -3.64 -4.25 -4.80
CA TYR A 107 -4.96 -4.86 -4.87
C TYR A 107 -5.95 -3.91 -5.53
N ASP A 108 -6.84 -4.49 -6.32
CA ASP A 108 -8.01 -3.84 -6.89
C ASP A 108 -9.27 -4.49 -6.32
N VAL A 109 -10.15 -3.67 -5.76
CA VAL A 109 -11.44 -4.05 -5.22
C VAL A 109 -12.51 -3.40 -6.07
N THR A 110 -13.40 -4.18 -6.65
CA THR A 110 -14.46 -3.68 -7.53
C THR A 110 -15.80 -4.14 -7.02
N THR A 111 -16.81 -3.26 -7.02
CA THR A 111 -18.22 -3.64 -6.94
C THR A 111 -18.98 -3.08 -8.13
N SER A 112 -19.87 -3.89 -8.71
CA SER A 112 -20.59 -3.56 -9.94
C SER A 112 -22.07 -3.89 -9.81
N THR A 113 -22.92 -3.01 -10.32
CA THR A 113 -24.39 -3.17 -10.36
C THR A 113 -24.93 -2.95 -11.77
N GLY A 114 -26.16 -3.40 -12.00
CA GLY A 114 -26.89 -3.20 -13.25
C GLY A 114 -26.10 -3.58 -14.50
N SER A 115 -26.03 -2.70 -15.49
CA SER A 115 -25.37 -2.94 -16.78
C SER A 115 -23.86 -3.28 -16.68
N TYR A 116 -23.16 -2.90 -15.60
CA TYR A 116 -21.76 -3.30 -15.40
C TYR A 116 -21.60 -4.79 -15.09
N ARG A 117 -22.64 -5.46 -14.56
CA ARG A 117 -22.62 -6.91 -14.30
C ARG A 117 -22.47 -7.72 -15.59
N TYR A 118 -22.83 -7.13 -16.73
CA TYR A 118 -22.84 -7.77 -18.04
C TYR A 118 -21.67 -7.36 -18.93
N GLY A 119 -20.64 -6.69 -18.40
CA GLY A 119 -19.46 -6.25 -19.17
C GLY A 119 -19.53 -4.81 -19.68
N GLY A 120 -20.51 -4.01 -19.24
CA GLY A 120 -20.70 -2.62 -19.65
C GLY A 120 -20.86 -2.46 -21.17
N LEU A 121 -20.47 -1.31 -21.73
CA LEU A 121 -20.55 -1.04 -23.18
C LEU A 121 -19.62 -1.95 -24.04
N ASN A 122 -18.71 -2.70 -23.41
CA ASN A 122 -17.75 -3.63 -24.05
C ASN A 122 -18.15 -5.10 -23.92
N ALA A 123 -19.43 -5.40 -23.69
CA ALA A 123 -19.99 -6.74 -23.51
C ALA A 123 -19.98 -7.62 -24.79
N GLY A 124 -18.89 -7.67 -25.57
CA GLY A 124 -18.75 -8.50 -26.76
C GLY A 124 -18.66 -10.00 -26.48
N ALA A 125 -18.23 -10.39 -25.28
CA ALA A 125 -17.89 -11.77 -24.96
C ALA A 125 -19.02 -12.57 -24.27
N ASN A 126 -19.98 -11.91 -23.61
CA ASN A 126 -21.09 -12.56 -22.88
C ASN A 126 -22.44 -12.51 -23.62
N ARG A 127 -22.42 -12.38 -24.96
CA ARG A 127 -23.64 -12.18 -25.77
C ARG A 127 -24.41 -13.47 -26.10
N PHE A 128 -23.81 -14.65 -25.88
CA PHE A 128 -24.39 -15.95 -26.24
C PHE A 128 -24.66 -16.88 -25.05
N SER A 129 -24.38 -16.44 -23.82
CA SER A 129 -24.61 -17.25 -22.63
C SER A 129 -25.94 -16.86 -21.98
N GLY A 130 -26.99 -17.64 -22.26
CA GLY A 130 -28.24 -17.64 -21.47
C GLY A 130 -28.06 -18.21 -20.05
N VAL A 131 -26.82 -18.32 -19.58
CA VAL A 131 -26.48 -18.73 -18.23
C VAL A 131 -26.47 -17.47 -17.37
N ASN A 132 -26.98 -17.59 -16.15
CA ASN A 132 -26.77 -16.69 -15.02
C ASN A 132 -25.26 -16.39 -14.81
N GLY A 133 -24.67 -15.57 -15.67
CA GLY A 133 -23.28 -15.15 -15.66
C GLY A 133 -23.13 -13.90 -14.84
N VAL A 134 -23.39 -14.01 -13.54
CA VAL A 134 -23.03 -12.96 -12.57
C VAL A 134 -21.51 -12.85 -12.60
N THR A 135 -20.99 -11.90 -13.39
CA THR A 135 -19.62 -11.42 -13.20
C THR A 135 -19.61 -10.77 -11.82
N GLN A 136 -18.94 -11.42 -10.87
CA GLN A 136 -18.96 -11.16 -9.41
C GLN A 136 -19.43 -9.74 -9.02
N ASP A 137 -20.51 -9.65 -8.25
CA ASP A 137 -21.08 -8.37 -7.76
C ASP A 137 -20.02 -7.53 -7.02
N SER A 138 -19.08 -8.21 -6.37
CA SER A 138 -17.85 -7.65 -5.83
C SER A 138 -16.67 -8.59 -6.06
N ALA A 139 -15.53 -8.06 -6.47
CA ALA A 139 -14.29 -8.82 -6.68
C ALA A 139 -13.11 -8.14 -5.97
N VAL A 140 -12.22 -8.95 -5.42
CA VAL A 140 -10.90 -8.53 -4.93
C VAL A 140 -9.85 -9.23 -5.79
N ASN A 141 -9.03 -8.46 -6.48
CA ASN A 141 -8.03 -8.94 -7.42
C ASN A 141 -6.65 -8.50 -6.97
N LEU A 142 -5.69 -9.45 -6.94
CA LEU A 142 -4.28 -9.13 -6.77
C LEU A 142 -3.70 -8.70 -8.13
N ASP A 143 -3.53 -7.39 -8.32
CA ASP A 143 -3.02 -6.83 -9.58
C ASP A 143 -1.52 -7.12 -9.72
N LYS A 144 -0.73 -6.75 -8.70
CA LYS A 144 0.73 -6.90 -8.67
C LYS A 144 1.20 -7.36 -7.29
N ALA A 145 2.19 -8.24 -7.26
CA ALA A 145 2.88 -8.72 -6.05
C ALA A 145 4.27 -9.22 -6.44
N PHE A 146 5.30 -8.40 -6.27
CA PHE A 146 6.65 -8.76 -6.70
C PHE A 146 7.74 -8.23 -5.77
N VAL A 147 8.90 -8.84 -5.88
CA VAL A 147 10.16 -8.41 -5.28
C VAL A 147 11.12 -8.00 -6.40
N GLN A 148 11.79 -6.87 -6.24
CA GLN A 148 12.92 -6.47 -7.06
C GLN A 148 14.15 -6.35 -6.18
N PHE A 149 15.24 -7.00 -6.59
CA PHE A 149 16.51 -6.95 -5.88
C PHE A 149 17.62 -6.71 -6.90
N GLY A 150 18.14 -5.48 -6.91
CA GLY A 150 19.04 -5.03 -7.97
C GLY A 150 18.43 -5.28 -9.36
N PRO A 151 19.09 -6.06 -10.23
CA PRO A 151 18.61 -6.33 -11.59
C PRO A 151 17.48 -7.38 -11.68
N ILE A 152 17.18 -8.10 -10.59
CA ILE A 152 16.23 -9.22 -10.60
C ILE A 152 14.83 -8.72 -10.23
N THR A 153 13.80 -9.17 -10.94
CA THR A 153 12.38 -9.00 -10.59
C THR A 153 11.70 -10.36 -10.55
N ALA A 154 10.99 -10.69 -9.47
CA ALA A 154 10.30 -11.97 -9.31
C ALA A 154 8.91 -11.78 -8.69
N GLY A 155 7.91 -12.50 -9.20
CA GLY A 155 6.53 -12.49 -8.72
C GLY A 155 5.53 -12.03 -9.78
N LYS A 156 4.33 -11.63 -9.34
CA LYS A 156 3.27 -11.11 -10.22
C LYS A 156 3.56 -9.66 -10.58
N ALA A 157 4.06 -9.41 -11.78
CA ALA A 157 4.42 -8.08 -12.28
C ALA A 157 3.93 -7.91 -13.73
N GLN A 158 3.95 -6.68 -14.24
CA GLN A 158 3.60 -6.43 -15.64
C GLN A 158 4.56 -7.18 -16.56
N SER A 159 4.00 -7.78 -17.61
CA SER A 159 4.78 -8.49 -18.63
C SER A 159 5.82 -7.55 -19.26
N PHE A 160 7.04 -8.05 -19.44
CA PHE A 160 8.11 -7.35 -20.13
C PHE A 160 7.96 -7.39 -21.66
N TYR A 161 7.02 -8.21 -22.16
CA TYR A 161 6.61 -8.21 -23.56
C TYR A 161 5.45 -7.23 -23.83
N ASP A 162 5.03 -6.47 -22.82
CA ASP A 162 3.97 -5.49 -22.91
C ASP A 162 4.52 -4.07 -23.07
N PHE A 163 4.27 -3.46 -24.22
CA PHE A 163 4.80 -2.15 -24.59
C PHE A 163 3.83 -1.00 -24.30
N TYR A 164 2.58 -1.28 -23.90
CA TYR A 164 1.59 -0.24 -23.58
C TYR A 164 0.53 -0.73 -22.59
N ALA A 165 0.69 -0.37 -21.31
CA ALA A 165 -0.30 -0.61 -20.28
C ALA A 165 -1.24 0.59 -20.13
N ASN A 166 -2.51 0.41 -20.51
CA ASN A 166 -3.57 1.44 -20.45
C ASN A 166 -4.07 1.69 -19.00
N ASP A 167 -3.20 2.17 -18.10
CA ASP A 167 -3.51 2.29 -16.66
C ASP A 167 -4.43 3.48 -16.31
N TYR A 168 -4.56 4.48 -17.21
CA TYR A 168 -5.27 5.74 -16.96
C TYR A 168 -6.43 6.04 -17.93
N GLY A 169 -6.78 5.11 -18.83
CA GLY A 169 -7.88 5.29 -19.77
C GLY A 169 -9.28 5.21 -19.13
N PHE A 170 -10.22 6.02 -19.65
CA PHE A 170 -11.64 5.91 -19.32
C PHE A 170 -12.41 4.95 -20.25
N SER A 171 -11.83 4.60 -21.39
CA SER A 171 -12.35 3.62 -22.35
C SER A 171 -11.39 2.44 -22.51
N VAL A 172 -11.92 1.32 -23.01
CA VAL A 172 -11.11 0.14 -23.31
C VAL A 172 -10.37 0.40 -24.61
N VAL A 173 -9.04 0.51 -24.53
CA VAL A 173 -8.16 0.38 -25.69
C VAL A 173 -7.74 -1.08 -25.75
N ARG A 174 -7.84 -1.72 -26.93
CA ARG A 174 -7.40 -3.10 -27.11
C ARG A 174 -5.88 -3.15 -27.17
N THR A 175 -5.26 -3.30 -26.02
CA THR A 175 -3.82 -3.48 -25.85
C THR A 175 -3.56 -4.73 -25.01
N SER A 176 -2.31 -5.21 -25.02
CA SER A 176 -1.85 -6.07 -23.94
C SER A 176 -1.87 -5.26 -22.64
N ASP A 177 -2.38 -5.86 -21.57
CA ASP A 177 -2.24 -5.36 -20.19
C ASP A 177 -2.24 -6.60 -19.29
N ARG A 178 -1.07 -7.25 -19.23
CA ARG A 178 -0.93 -8.55 -18.55
C ARG A 178 0.05 -8.43 -17.40
N SER A 179 -0.33 -9.00 -16.25
CA SER A 179 0.57 -9.12 -15.10
C SER A 179 0.75 -10.59 -14.69
N PRO A 180 1.57 -11.38 -15.42
CA PRO A 180 1.80 -12.78 -15.06
C PRO A 180 2.73 -12.93 -13.86
N ASN A 181 2.82 -14.16 -13.32
CA ASN A 181 3.95 -14.54 -12.49
C ASN A 181 5.19 -14.66 -13.39
N LEU A 182 6.28 -14.02 -13.01
CA LEU A 182 7.48 -13.95 -13.82
C LEU A 182 8.75 -13.94 -12.99
N LEU A 183 9.86 -14.28 -13.66
CA LEU A 183 11.22 -13.98 -13.25
C LEU A 183 11.88 -13.20 -14.38
N ALA A 184 12.51 -12.08 -14.05
CA ALA A 184 13.20 -11.24 -15.01
C ALA A 184 14.55 -10.76 -14.48
N TYR A 185 15.49 -10.56 -15.40
CA TYR A 185 16.78 -9.94 -15.17
C TYR A 185 16.95 -8.76 -16.13
N THR A 186 17.21 -7.58 -15.57
CA THR A 186 17.45 -6.35 -16.34
C THR A 186 18.91 -5.91 -16.19
N ALA A 187 19.66 -5.97 -17.28
CA ALA A 187 21.00 -5.39 -17.37
C ALA A 187 20.91 -3.93 -17.80
N THR A 188 21.72 -3.07 -17.17
CA THR A 188 21.91 -1.66 -17.57
C THR A 188 23.32 -1.50 -18.11
N PHE A 189 23.46 -0.90 -19.30
CA PHE A 189 24.75 -0.76 -19.99
C PHE A 189 25.35 0.65 -19.89
N GLY A 190 24.70 1.55 -19.14
CA GLY A 190 25.05 2.97 -19.11
C GLY A 190 24.40 3.75 -20.25
N GLY A 191 24.50 5.08 -20.21
CA GLY A 191 23.94 5.96 -21.25
C GLY A 191 22.41 5.89 -21.43
N GLY A 192 21.69 5.34 -20.44
CA GLY A 192 20.24 5.15 -20.52
C GLY A 192 19.79 3.86 -21.22
N PHE A 193 20.72 3.00 -21.65
CA PHE A 193 20.38 1.72 -22.29
C PHE A 193 20.27 0.59 -21.28
N SER A 194 19.24 -0.24 -21.46
CA SER A 194 19.04 -1.49 -20.71
C SER A 194 18.48 -2.59 -21.61
N ALA A 195 18.66 -3.84 -21.20
CA ALA A 195 18.02 -5.00 -21.80
C ALA A 195 17.47 -5.91 -20.70
N THR A 196 16.30 -6.50 -20.96
CA THR A 196 15.65 -7.40 -20.01
C THR A 196 15.41 -8.76 -20.64
N LEU A 197 15.76 -9.82 -19.91
CA LEU A 197 15.34 -11.19 -20.20
C LEU A 197 14.26 -11.59 -19.19
N SER A 198 13.14 -12.16 -19.64
CA SER A 198 12.06 -12.60 -18.74
C SER A 198 11.48 -13.97 -19.11
N LEU A 199 11.26 -14.77 -18.07
CA LEU A 199 10.49 -16.00 -18.08
C LEU A 199 9.14 -15.71 -17.44
N GLU A 200 8.05 -15.85 -18.21
CA GLU A 200 6.71 -15.50 -17.77
C GLU A 200 5.76 -16.69 -17.86
N ASP A 201 4.90 -16.82 -16.86
CA ASP A 201 3.87 -17.86 -16.85
C ASP A 201 2.83 -17.61 -17.97
N ALA A 202 2.65 -18.63 -18.82
CA ALA A 202 1.72 -18.63 -19.92
C ALA A 202 0.25 -18.54 -19.47
N LYS A 203 -0.09 -18.87 -18.22
CA LYS A 203 -1.47 -18.86 -17.72
C LYS A 203 -1.58 -18.30 -16.30
N THR A 204 -1.78 -16.99 -16.18
CA THR A 204 -2.23 -16.41 -14.91
C THR A 204 -3.74 -16.20 -14.91
N THR A 205 -4.42 -16.90 -14.01
CA THR A 205 -5.85 -16.76 -13.68
C THR A 205 -6.20 -15.39 -13.13
#